data_AF-A0A0S8HRW4-F1
#
_entry.id   AF-A0A0S8HRW4-F1
#
_cell.length_a   1.000
_cell.length_b   1.000
_cell.length_c   1.000
_cell.angle_alpha   90.00
_cell.angle_beta   90.00
_cell.angle_gamma   90.00
#
_symmetry.space_group_name_H-M   'P 1'
#
loop_
_entity.id
_entity.type
_entity.pdbx_description
1 polymer ?
#
loop_
_entity_poly.entity_id
_entity_poly.type
_entity_poly.pdbx_seq_one_letter_code
_entity_poly.pdbx_strand_id
1 'polypeptide(L)' 'MKYRVHRIEVKSDKMQERLEQFLNKLDGEVISVIPNVRPTFQGMGATAKIDFLLIVEKIK' A
#
# COMPACT_ATOMS: atom_id res chain seq x y z
N MET A 1 -7.78 21.66 -5.15
CA MET A 1 -7.11 20.51 -4.51
C MET A 1 -7.86 19.26 -4.85
N LYS A 2 -7.21 18.36 -5.58
CA LYS A 2 -7.76 17.06 -5.93
C LYS A 2 -6.89 15.97 -5.30
N TYR A 3 -7.48 14.80 -5.09
CA TYR A 3 -6.77 13.65 -4.54
C TYR A 3 -6.95 12.48 -5.48
N ARG A 4 -5.90 11.68 -5.62
CA ARG A 4 -5.93 10.39 -6.29
C ARG A 4 -5.55 9.31 -5.28
N VAL A 5 -6.32 8.23 -5.27
CA VAL A 5 -6.06 7.08 -4.39
C VAL A 5 -5.63 5.93 -5.27
N HIS A 6 -4.44 5.41 -5.01
CA HIS A 6 -3.86 4.31 -5.76
C HIS A 6 -3.84 3.06 -4.92
N ARG A 7 -4.13 1.90 -5.52
CA ARG A 7 -4.02 0.60 -4.86
C ARG A 7 -2.78 -0.13 -5.34
N ILE A 8 -1.92 -0.52 -4.41
CA ILE A 8 -0.72 -1.33 -4.69
C ILE A 8 -0.87 -2.69 -4.05
N GLU A 9 -0.76 -3.74 -4.85
CA GLU A 9 -0.68 -5.09 -4.31
C GLU A 9 0.71 -5.35 -3.74
N VAL A 10 0.75 -5.83 -2.49
CA VAL A 10 1.98 -6.00 -1.72
C VAL A 10 2.15 -7.43 -1.20
N LYS A 11 1.52 -8.41 -1.85
CA LYS A 11 1.52 -9.82 -1.42
C LYS A 11 2.86 -10.56 -1.58
N SER A 12 3.94 -9.87 -1.96
CA SER A 12 5.26 -10.45 -2.21
C SER A 12 6.31 -9.99 -1.20
N ASP A 13 7.34 -10.80 -1.00
CA ASP A 13 8.61 -10.49 -0.35
C ASP A 13 9.27 -9.20 -0.86
N LYS A 14 9.00 -8.80 -2.11
CA LYS A 14 9.49 -7.56 -2.73
C LYS A 14 8.62 -6.32 -2.50
N MET A 15 7.90 -6.25 -1.38
CA MET A 15 7.00 -5.14 -1.07
C MET A 15 7.73 -3.78 -1.09
N GLN A 16 8.92 -3.72 -0.50
CA GLN A 16 9.70 -2.48 -0.42
C GLN A 16 10.09 -1.96 -1.81
N GLU A 17 10.71 -2.79 -2.65
CA GLU A 17 11.12 -2.42 -4.01
C GLU A 17 9.92 -1.94 -4.87
N ARG A 18 8.79 -2.65 -4.79
CA ARG A 18 7.57 -2.28 -5.52
C ARG A 18 7.01 -0.94 -5.08
N LEU A 19 6.98 -0.69 -3.77
CA LEU A 19 6.50 0.57 -3.23
C LEU A 19 7.41 1.72 -3.65
N GLU A 20 8.73 1.54 -3.56
CA GLU A 20 9.71 2.54 -3.98
C GLU A 20 9.57 2.89 -5.47
N GLN A 21 9.49 1.88 -6.34
CA GLN A 21 9.29 2.07 -7.78
C GLN A 21 7.96 2.76 -8.10
N PHE A 22 6.93 2.54 -7.28
CA PHE A 22 5.64 3.21 -7.44
C PHE A 22 5.73 4.68 -7.04
N LEU A 23 6.30 4.97 -5.86
CA LEU A 23 6.42 6.33 -5.33
C LEU A 23 7.24 7.23 -6.27
N ASN A 24 8.33 6.69 -6.83
CA ASN A 24 9.18 7.41 -7.79
C ASN A 24 8.50 7.75 -9.13
N LYS A 25 7.30 7.22 -9.41
CA LYS A 25 6.51 7.50 -10.63
C LYS A 25 5.35 8.48 -10.40
N LEU A 26 5.13 8.92 -9.17
CA LEU A 26 4.04 9.85 -8.86
C LEU A 26 4.41 11.27 -9.27
N ASP A 27 3.45 12.00 -9.82
CA ASP A 27 3.61 13.41 -10.21
C ASP A 27 3.31 14.35 -9.03
N GLY A 28 2.47 13.90 -8.09
CA GLY A 28 2.01 14.64 -6.93
C GLY A 28 2.67 14.23 -5.61
N GLU A 29 2.23 14.89 -4.54
CA GLU A 29 2.75 14.68 -3.19
C GLU A 29 2.01 13.53 -2.51
N VAL A 30 2.74 12.56 -1.96
CA VAL A 30 2.13 11.49 -1.15
C VAL A 30 1.85 12.01 0.24
N ILE A 31 0.57 11.98 0.64
CA ILE A 31 0.12 12.49 1.93
C ILE A 31 -0.29 11.39 2.91
N SER A 32 -0.52 10.16 2.43
CA SER A 32 -0.89 9.02 3.29
C SER A 32 -0.63 7.67 2.61
N VAL A 33 -0.32 6.67 3.44
CA VAL A 33 -0.20 5.26 3.07
C VAL A 33 -1.06 4.45 4.04
N ILE A 34 -2.12 3.82 3.54
CA ILE A 34 -3.11 3.10 4.36
C ILE A 34 -3.05 1.60 4.01
N PRO A 35 -2.63 0.72 4.93
CA PRO A 35 -2.65 -0.71 4.68
C PRO A 35 -4.07 -1.27 4.83
N ASN A 36 -4.48 -2.13 3.89
CA ASN A 36 -5.60 -3.02 4.10
C ASN A 36 -5.13 -4.28 4.82
N VAL A 37 -5.52 -4.43 6.08
CA VAL A 37 -5.11 -5.52 6.95
C VAL A 37 -6.27 -6.47 7.15
N ARG A 38 -6.06 -7.75 6.84
CA ARG A 38 -7.03 -8.83 7.01
C ARG A 38 -6.56 -9.81 8.10
N PRO A 39 -7.40 -10.10 9.11
CA PRO A 39 -7.14 -11.19 10.04
C PRO A 39 -7.08 -12.53 9.31
N THR A 40 -6.10 -13.37 9.63
CA THR A 40 -5.96 -14.72 9.08
C THR A 40 -5.54 -15.68 10.19
N PHE A 41 -6.01 -16.93 10.10
CA PHE A 41 -5.47 -18.00 10.92
C PHE A 41 -4.37 -18.71 10.14
N GLN A 42 -3.23 -18.94 10.79
CA GLN A 42 -2.15 -19.79 10.30
C GLN A 42 -1.93 -20.93 11.31
N GLY A 43 -1.13 -21.94 10.97
CA GLY A 43 -0.93 -23.13 11.83
C GLY A 43 -0.44 -22.83 13.26
N MET A 44 0.10 -21.63 13.50
CA MET A 44 0.58 -21.14 14.81
C MET A 44 -0.39 -20.18 15.52
N GLY A 45 -1.60 -19.96 14.99
CA GLY A 45 -2.64 -19.12 15.62
C GLY A 45 -3.17 -17.98 14.74
N ALA A 46 -3.86 -17.04 15.38
CA ALA A 46 -4.38 -15.84 14.73
C ALA A 46 -3.25 -14.86 14.42
N THR A 47 -3.23 -14.35 13.19
CA THR A 47 -2.30 -13.32 12.73
C THR A 47 -3.01 -12.39 11.75
N ALA A 48 -2.29 -11.46 11.14
CA ALA A 48 -2.81 -10.54 10.15
C ALA A 48 -1.93 -10.54 8.89
N LYS A 49 -2.56 -10.40 7.74
CA LYS A 49 -1.88 -10.19 6.45
C LYS A 49 -2.28 -8.85 5.87
N ILE A 50 -1.36 -8.24 5.13
CA ILE A 50 -1.63 -7.04 4.35
C ILE A 50 -2.00 -7.52 2.94
N ASP A 51 -3.20 -7.19 2.47
CA ASP A 51 -3.64 -7.56 1.12
C ASP A 51 -3.15 -6.55 0.07
N PHE A 52 -3.21 -5.25 0.40
CA PHE A 52 -2.75 -4.15 -0.44
C PHE A 52 -2.49 -2.88 0.37
N LEU A 53 -1.81 -1.90 -0.23
CA LEU A 53 -1.68 -0.54 0.29
C LEU A 53 -2.55 0.41 -0.55
N LEU A 54 -3.14 1.41 0.11
CA LEU A 54 -3.72 2.58 -0.55
C LEU A 54 -2.77 3.76 -0.37
N ILE A 55 -2.33 4.34 -1.48
CA ILE A 55 -1.50 5.55 -1.48
C ILE A 55 -2.39 6.74 -1.85
N VAL A 56 -2.43 7.73 -0.99
CA VAL A 56 -3.15 8.98 -1.24
C VAL A 56 -2.17 10.01 -1.77
N GLU A 57 -2.36 10.39 -3.02
CA GLU A 57 -1.60 11.40 -3.74
C GLU A 57 -2.42 12.69 -3.81
N LYS A 58 -1.85 13.80 -3.37
CA LYS A 58 -2.38 15.14 -3.58
C LYS A 58 -1.90 15.64 -4.94
N ILE A 59 -2.86 15.92 -5.81
CA ILE A 59 -2.63 16.45 -7.16
C ILE A 59 -3.11 17.91 -7.23
N LYS A 60 -2.49 18.70 -8.12
CA LYS A 60 -2.84 20.11 -8.35
C LYS A 60 -4.31 20.27 -8.75
#